data_AF-A0A7W0ZN10-F1
#
_entry.id   AF-A0A7W0ZN10-F1
#
_cell.length_a   1.000
_cell.length_b   1.000
_cell.length_c   1.000
_cell.angle_alpha   90.00
_cell.angle_beta   90.00
_cell.angle_gamma   90.00
#
_symmetry.space_group_name_H-M   'P 1'
#
loop_
_entity.id
_entity.type
_entity.pdbx_description
1 polymer ?
#
loop_
_entity_poly.entity_id
_entity_poly.type
_entity_poly.pdbx_seq_one_letter_code
_entity_poly.pdbx_strand_id
1 'polypeptide(L)'
;MNTPTPMLQQYHELKRQHPGTLLLFRLGDFYELFYDDAVTGARELQITLTARHKERGAPIPMCGVPHHAAANYIARLISKGYRVAICEQTEDPSKTKKLLRREVVRVITPGTAIDPQLIEANEAVYLAAVCGTGERMGAAFLDLSTGEFRTTEAAGPNAWNRIRADVESYGPRELLFPASLTQLIKDLFASTKAHTTRLPLQQEHSTDDGLLQEAAPRPPPSATSSTKSAGGWTTGLIALTPLDDWVWQPTECASLLCAQFGTRSLEGYNLDGRTEAVRAAGACLYYARDTQRTAVAHITDITYFEAQDSLVLDHTTVRNLELTEAQTSANRAHSLFGVINTTVTGMGTRLLRTWLLRPS
;
A
#
# COMPACT_ATOMS: atom_id res chain seq x y z
N MET A 1 2.52 31.72 -25.43
CA MET A 1 2.29 30.42 -24.76
C MET A 1 1.16 30.62 -23.75
N ASN A 2 0.12 29.80 -23.81
CA ASN A 2 -1.14 30.04 -23.10
C ASN A 2 -0.96 29.72 -21.60
N THR A 3 -0.85 30.74 -20.75
CA THR A 3 -0.58 30.57 -19.32
C THR A 3 -1.78 29.92 -18.62
N PRO A 4 -1.61 28.78 -17.94
CA PRO A 4 -2.71 28.14 -17.20
C PRO A 4 -3.23 29.07 -16.10
N THR A 5 -4.52 28.96 -15.79
CA THR A 5 -5.13 29.78 -14.73
C THR A 5 -4.46 29.53 -13.38
N PRO A 6 -4.43 30.49 -12.44
CA PRO A 6 -3.79 30.31 -11.13
C PRO A 6 -4.23 29.04 -10.38
N MET A 7 -5.51 28.66 -10.49
CA MET A 7 -6.04 27.42 -9.90
C MET A 7 -5.43 26.17 -10.56
N LEU A 8 -5.32 26.14 -11.89
CA LEU A 8 -4.70 25.03 -12.61
C LEU A 8 -3.19 24.97 -12.42
N GLN A 9 -2.53 26.10 -12.21
CA GLN A 9 -1.12 26.13 -11.81
C GLN A 9 -0.93 25.44 -10.46
N GLN A 10 -1.79 25.75 -9.49
CA GLN A 10 -1.79 25.08 -8.18
C GLN A 10 -2.10 23.57 -8.31
N TYR A 11 -3.05 23.19 -9.16
CA TYR A 11 -3.32 21.77 -9.45
C TYR A 11 -2.10 21.04 -10.01
N HIS A 12 -1.44 21.61 -11.03
CA HIS A 12 -0.25 21.01 -11.64
C HIS A 12 0.92 20.92 -10.67
N GLU A 13 1.09 21.92 -9.80
CA GLU A 13 2.10 21.90 -8.74
C GLU A 13 1.87 20.74 -7.78
N LEU A 14 0.66 20.63 -7.22
CA LEU A 14 0.30 19.53 -6.31
C LEU A 14 0.37 18.17 -7.00
N LYS A 15 -0.05 18.09 -8.27
CA LYS A 15 0.04 16.84 -9.05
C LYS A 15 1.49 16.41 -9.28
N ARG A 16 2.42 17.37 -9.49
CA ARG A 16 3.86 17.09 -9.63
C ARG A 16 4.48 16.65 -8.31
N GLN A 17 3.96 17.13 -7.18
CA GLN A 17 4.38 16.69 -5.85
C GLN A 17 3.83 15.31 -5.47
N HIS A 18 2.71 14.88 -6.08
CA HIS A 18 2.08 13.57 -5.83
C HIS A 18 1.83 12.73 -7.10
N PRO A 19 2.86 12.42 -7.92
CA PRO A 19 2.73 11.55 -9.08
C PRO A 19 2.24 10.15 -8.68
N GLY A 20 1.53 9.52 -9.61
CA GLY A 20 0.95 8.19 -9.41
C GLY A 20 -0.29 8.13 -8.50
N THR A 21 -0.79 9.27 -8.04
CA THR A 21 -2.07 9.37 -7.33
C THR A 21 -3.15 9.94 -8.24
N LEU A 22 -4.42 9.63 -7.99
CA LEU A 22 -5.54 10.45 -8.46
C LEU A 22 -5.71 11.62 -7.50
N LEU A 23 -5.64 12.85 -8.02
CA LEU A 23 -5.74 14.05 -7.19
C LEU A 23 -7.19 14.52 -7.09
N LEU A 24 -7.81 14.30 -5.93
CA LEU A 24 -9.12 14.86 -5.60
C LEU A 24 -8.92 16.30 -5.13
N PHE A 25 -9.16 17.24 -6.05
CA PHE A 25 -8.93 18.66 -5.82
C PHE A 25 -10.20 19.35 -5.31
N ARG A 26 -10.20 19.82 -4.06
CA ARG A 26 -11.35 20.50 -3.46
C ARG A 26 -11.68 21.82 -4.17
N LEU A 27 -12.89 21.88 -4.72
CA LEU A 27 -13.45 23.07 -5.35
C LEU A 27 -14.91 23.27 -4.90
N GLY A 28 -15.13 24.20 -3.96
CA GLY A 28 -16.47 24.44 -3.43
C GLY A 28 -16.98 23.19 -2.72
N ASP A 29 -18.13 22.65 -3.14
CA ASP A 29 -18.73 21.44 -2.58
C ASP A 29 -18.38 20.13 -3.29
N PHE A 30 -17.45 20.18 -4.24
CA PHE A 30 -16.99 19.01 -4.99
C PHE A 30 -15.50 18.74 -4.77
N TYR A 31 -15.12 17.47 -4.95
CA TYR A 31 -13.75 17.13 -5.35
C TYR A 31 -13.75 16.92 -6.86
N GLU A 32 -12.88 17.65 -7.54
CA GLU A 32 -12.73 17.57 -9.00
C GLU A 32 -11.38 16.92 -9.35
N LEU A 33 -11.39 16.12 -10.41
CA LEU A 33 -10.21 15.57 -11.07
C LEU A 33 -10.09 16.22 -12.44
N PHE A 34 -8.87 16.44 -12.93
CA PHE A 34 -8.61 17.06 -14.23
C PHE A 34 -7.68 16.21 -15.11
N TYR A 35 -7.75 16.42 -16.42
CA TYR A 35 -6.88 15.75 -17.41
C TYR A 35 -7.00 14.22 -17.35
N ASP A 36 -5.88 13.49 -17.32
CA ASP A 36 -5.87 12.02 -17.30
C ASP A 36 -6.52 11.43 -16.04
N ASP A 37 -6.45 12.15 -14.92
CA ASP A 37 -7.12 11.76 -13.67
C ASP A 37 -8.64 11.82 -13.86
N ALA A 38 -9.14 12.79 -14.62
CA ALA A 38 -10.56 12.90 -14.91
C ALA A 38 -11.05 11.74 -15.77
N VAL A 39 -10.29 11.38 -16.81
CA VAL A 39 -10.61 10.26 -17.70
C VAL A 39 -10.61 8.94 -16.92
N THR A 40 -9.59 8.73 -16.08
CA THR A 40 -9.48 7.56 -15.22
C THR A 40 -10.61 7.52 -14.20
N GLY A 41 -10.82 8.61 -13.46
CA GLY A 41 -11.88 8.72 -12.46
C GLY A 41 -13.27 8.49 -13.04
N ALA A 42 -13.57 9.08 -14.20
CA ALA A 42 -14.86 8.91 -14.87
C ALA A 42 -15.12 7.44 -15.25
N ARG A 43 -14.13 6.77 -15.84
CA ARG A 43 -14.23 5.35 -16.21
C ARG A 43 -14.39 4.46 -14.99
N GLU A 44 -13.56 4.65 -13.97
CA GLU A 44 -13.52 3.74 -12.82
C GLU A 44 -14.68 3.94 -11.86
N LEU A 45 -15.12 5.18 -11.67
CA LEU A 45 -16.24 5.52 -10.80
C LEU A 45 -17.59 5.45 -11.54
N GLN A 46 -17.57 5.32 -12.86
CA GLN A 46 -18.76 5.39 -13.72
C GLN A 46 -19.54 6.71 -13.52
N ILE A 47 -18.79 7.82 -13.47
CA ILE A 47 -19.35 9.17 -13.37
C ILE A 47 -19.15 9.91 -14.70
N THR A 48 -19.96 10.93 -14.93
CA THR A 48 -19.92 11.69 -16.19
C THR A 48 -18.58 12.41 -16.35
N LEU A 49 -17.89 12.13 -17.46
CA LEU A 49 -16.76 12.94 -17.92
C LEU A 49 -17.30 14.20 -18.60
N THR A 50 -16.89 15.35 -18.11
CA THR A 50 -17.26 16.66 -18.65
C THR A 50 -16.01 17.42 -19.07
N ALA A 51 -16.17 18.62 -19.60
CA ALA A 51 -15.05 19.48 -19.96
C ALA A 51 -15.24 20.88 -19.40
N ARG A 52 -14.16 21.43 -18.83
CA ARG A 52 -14.11 22.83 -18.41
C ARG A 52 -13.76 23.69 -19.61
N HIS A 53 -14.68 24.55 -20.02
CA HIS A 53 -14.43 25.59 -21.02
C HIS A 53 -14.06 26.90 -20.33
N LYS A 54 -12.83 27.37 -20.55
CA LYS A 54 -12.48 28.78 -20.40
C LYS A 54 -12.17 29.30 -21.79
N GLU A 55 -12.65 30.49 -22.12
CA GLU A 55 -12.78 31.09 -23.48
C GLU A 55 -11.51 31.19 -24.34
N ARG A 56 -10.37 30.59 -23.95
CA ARG A 56 -9.14 30.52 -24.74
C ARG A 56 -8.38 29.22 -24.47
N GLY A 57 -8.71 28.14 -25.19
CA GLY A 57 -7.91 26.90 -25.20
C GLY A 57 -8.68 25.63 -25.53
N ALA A 58 -7.94 24.52 -25.60
CA ALA A 58 -8.53 23.18 -25.71
C ALA A 58 -9.35 22.84 -24.44
N PRO A 59 -10.49 22.13 -24.59
CA PRO A 59 -11.30 21.71 -23.45
C PRO A 59 -10.49 20.88 -22.47
N ILE A 60 -10.57 21.19 -21.17
CA ILE A 60 -9.89 20.42 -20.12
C ILE A 60 -10.85 19.36 -19.61
N PRO A 61 -10.56 18.05 -19.77
CA PRO A 61 -11.39 16.99 -19.21
C PRO A 61 -11.48 17.13 -17.70
N MET A 62 -12.70 17.00 -17.16
CA MET A 62 -12.96 17.04 -15.73
C MET A 62 -14.08 16.10 -15.33
N CYS A 63 -13.97 15.52 -14.15
CA CYS A 63 -15.07 14.82 -13.48
C CYS A 63 -14.99 15.13 -11.99
N GLY A 64 -16.07 14.93 -11.26
CA GLY A 64 -16.09 15.26 -9.84
C GLY A 64 -17.16 14.53 -9.07
N VAL A 65 -16.96 14.48 -7.76
CA VAL A 65 -17.87 13.85 -6.81
C VAL A 65 -18.22 14.84 -5.69
N PRO A 66 -19.45 14.80 -5.16
CA PRO A 66 -19.82 15.62 -4.01
C PRO A 66 -18.96 15.25 -2.79
N HIS A 67 -18.47 16.25 -2.05
CA HIS A 67 -17.52 16.00 -0.95
C HIS A 67 -18.10 15.15 0.17
N HIS A 68 -19.38 15.39 0.51
CA HIS A 68 -20.08 14.63 1.54
C HIS A 68 -20.23 13.14 1.19
N ALA A 69 -20.13 12.79 -0.10
CA ALA A 69 -20.20 11.41 -0.59
C ALA A 69 -18.83 10.85 -1.00
N ALA A 70 -17.76 11.64 -0.87
CA ALA A 70 -16.45 11.31 -1.43
C ALA A 70 -15.86 10.00 -0.88
N ALA A 71 -16.11 9.69 0.38
CA ALA A 71 -15.61 8.47 1.02
C ALA A 71 -15.98 7.19 0.23
N ASN A 72 -17.23 7.06 -0.21
CA ASN A 72 -17.66 5.89 -0.99
C ASN A 72 -16.95 5.79 -2.36
N TYR A 73 -16.70 6.93 -3.01
CA TYR A 73 -15.97 6.95 -4.28
C TYR A 73 -14.48 6.65 -4.08
N ILE A 74 -13.89 7.19 -3.02
CA ILE A 74 -12.51 6.88 -2.63
C ILE A 74 -12.38 5.38 -2.37
N ALA A 75 -13.29 4.77 -1.59
CA ALA A 75 -13.28 3.33 -1.32
C ALA A 75 -13.22 2.49 -2.60
N ARG A 76 -14.04 2.84 -3.60
CA ARG A 76 -14.08 2.18 -4.91
C ARG A 76 -12.79 2.35 -5.72
N LEU A 77 -12.10 3.48 -5.60
CA LEU A 77 -10.79 3.69 -6.24
C LEU A 77 -9.72 2.86 -5.54
N ILE A 78 -9.70 2.89 -4.21
CA ILE A 78 -8.75 2.12 -3.39
C ILE A 78 -8.91 0.62 -3.64
N SER A 79 -10.15 0.10 -3.67
CA SER A 79 -10.42 -1.32 -3.94
C SER A 79 -9.97 -1.78 -5.33
N LYS A 80 -9.76 -0.83 -6.25
CA LYS A 80 -9.25 -1.07 -7.61
C LYS A 80 -7.73 -0.87 -7.72
N GLY A 81 -7.02 -0.64 -6.61
CA GLY A 81 -5.57 -0.45 -6.60
C GLY A 81 -5.10 0.98 -6.84
N TYR A 82 -6.01 1.95 -6.99
CA TYR A 82 -5.62 3.36 -7.14
C TYR A 82 -5.22 3.97 -5.81
N ARG A 83 -4.30 4.92 -5.86
CA ARG A 83 -3.97 5.80 -4.74
C ARG A 83 -4.64 7.15 -4.94
N VAL A 84 -5.07 7.77 -3.87
CA VAL A 84 -5.86 9.00 -3.91
C VAL A 84 -5.23 10.05 -3.01
N ALA A 85 -4.82 11.18 -3.59
CA ALA A 85 -4.39 12.37 -2.84
C ALA A 85 -5.60 13.28 -2.61
N ILE A 86 -5.90 13.61 -1.35
CA ILE A 86 -6.97 14.53 -0.98
C ILE A 86 -6.37 15.91 -0.78
N CYS A 87 -6.72 16.83 -1.68
CA CYS A 87 -6.33 18.22 -1.62
C CYS A 87 -7.47 19.06 -1.05
N GLU A 88 -7.24 19.69 0.10
CA GLU A 88 -8.22 20.53 0.81
C GLU A 88 -7.93 22.03 0.68
N GLN A 89 -8.95 22.84 0.96
CA GLN A 89 -8.80 24.29 1.11
C GLN A 89 -8.45 24.61 2.57
N THR A 90 -7.24 25.10 2.80
CA THR A 90 -6.73 25.36 4.16
C THR A 90 -7.08 26.76 4.67
N GLU A 91 -7.57 27.64 3.79
CA GLU A 91 -7.99 29.00 4.11
C GLU A 91 -9.50 29.17 4.00
N ASP A 92 -10.06 30.04 4.85
CA ASP A 92 -11.49 30.36 4.87
C ASP A 92 -11.91 31.12 3.58
N PRO A 93 -12.86 30.59 2.79
CA PRO A 93 -13.35 31.23 1.56
C PRO A 93 -13.86 32.65 1.76
N SER A 94 -14.34 32.97 2.96
CA SER A 94 -14.97 34.26 3.27
C SER A 94 -13.97 35.38 3.59
N LYS A 95 -12.72 35.06 3.91
CA LYS A 95 -11.74 36.02 4.44
C LYS A 95 -10.85 36.68 3.38
N THR A 96 -10.86 36.19 2.13
CA THR A 96 -9.88 36.59 1.12
C THR A 96 -10.45 36.62 -0.30
N LYS A 97 -10.25 37.73 -1.04
CA LYS A 97 -10.58 37.83 -2.49
C LYS A 97 -9.53 37.16 -3.42
N LYS A 98 -8.41 36.69 -2.86
CA LYS A 98 -7.35 35.93 -3.57
C LYS A 98 -7.70 34.44 -3.67
N LEU A 99 -6.97 33.74 -4.54
CA LEU A 99 -7.04 32.28 -4.67
C LEU A 99 -6.75 31.63 -3.31
N LEU A 100 -7.66 30.78 -2.85
CA LEU A 100 -7.51 30.03 -1.61
C LEU A 100 -6.32 29.08 -1.68
N ARG A 101 -5.50 29.08 -0.63
CA ARG A 101 -4.42 28.09 -0.46
C ARG A 101 -5.02 26.69 -0.34
N ARG A 102 -4.35 25.75 -0.98
CA ARG A 102 -4.71 24.34 -1.02
C ARG A 102 -3.50 23.49 -0.78
N GLU A 103 -3.70 22.40 -0.06
CA GLU A 103 -2.65 21.47 0.33
C GLU A 103 -3.21 20.05 0.32
N VAL A 104 -2.35 19.09 -0.01
CA VAL A 104 -2.68 17.68 0.17
C VAL A 104 -2.58 17.35 1.65
N VAL A 105 -3.72 17.04 2.25
CA VAL A 105 -3.83 16.75 3.68
C VAL A 105 -3.60 15.28 3.98
N ARG A 106 -3.91 14.39 3.02
CA ARG A 106 -3.80 12.94 3.16
C ARG A 106 -3.59 12.29 1.79
N VAL A 107 -2.76 11.24 1.75
CA VAL A 107 -2.70 10.31 0.63
C VAL A 107 -3.20 8.95 1.10
N ILE A 108 -4.23 8.45 0.45
CA ILE A 108 -4.85 7.16 0.77
C ILE A 108 -4.36 6.13 -0.23
N THR A 109 -3.85 5.02 0.29
CA THR A 109 -3.32 3.92 -0.51
C THR A 109 -4.03 2.62 -0.15
N PRO A 110 -4.02 1.61 -1.03
CA PRO A 110 -4.65 0.31 -0.77
C PRO A 110 -4.21 -0.39 0.52
N GLY A 111 -2.95 -0.26 0.93
CA GLY A 111 -2.43 -0.85 2.17
C GLY A 111 -2.55 0.04 3.40
N THR A 112 -2.88 1.33 3.26
CA THR A 112 -2.86 2.29 4.38
C THR A 112 -4.22 2.90 4.69
N ALA A 113 -5.27 2.51 3.96
CA ALA A 113 -6.63 2.89 4.34
C ALA A 113 -6.92 2.37 5.76
N ILE A 114 -7.33 3.26 6.66
CA ILE A 114 -7.78 2.96 8.04
C ILE A 114 -9.20 3.43 8.33
N ASP A 115 -9.78 4.20 7.40
CA ASP A 115 -11.09 4.82 7.57
C ASP A 115 -12.20 3.74 7.50
N PRO A 116 -13.09 3.64 8.51
CA PRO A 116 -14.17 2.66 8.52
C PRO A 116 -15.14 2.76 7.34
N GLN A 117 -15.21 3.93 6.68
CA GLN A 117 -16.00 4.09 5.46
C GLN A 117 -15.31 3.49 4.22
N LEU A 118 -14.00 3.19 4.33
CA LEU A 118 -13.18 2.66 3.24
C LEU A 118 -12.86 1.16 3.40
N ILE A 119 -13.05 0.58 4.59
CA ILE A 119 -12.69 -0.81 4.91
C ILE A 119 -13.89 -1.55 5.49
N GLU A 120 -14.14 -2.76 5.01
CA GLU A 120 -15.10 -3.65 5.65
C GLU A 120 -14.57 -4.09 7.03
N ALA A 121 -15.38 -3.90 8.08
CA ALA A 121 -14.97 -4.13 9.48
C ALA A 121 -14.54 -5.57 9.81
N ASN A 122 -14.72 -6.52 8.89
CA ASN A 122 -14.47 -7.95 9.06
C ASN A 122 -13.24 -8.48 8.28
N GLU A 123 -12.52 -7.63 7.55
CA GLU A 123 -11.39 -8.03 6.70
C GLU A 123 -10.11 -7.33 7.15
N ALA A 124 -9.03 -8.07 7.40
CA ALA A 124 -7.71 -7.50 7.70
C ALA A 124 -7.14 -6.85 6.43
N VAL A 125 -6.56 -5.65 6.57
CA VAL A 125 -5.92 -4.95 5.45
C VAL A 125 -4.44 -4.84 5.76
N TYR A 126 -3.64 -5.72 5.16
CA TYR A 126 -2.20 -5.70 5.35
C TYR A 126 -1.51 -4.84 4.28
N LEU A 127 -0.62 -3.97 4.73
CA LEU A 127 0.52 -3.44 3.98
C LEU A 127 1.69 -4.41 4.16
N ALA A 128 2.33 -4.80 3.07
CA ALA A 128 3.53 -5.64 3.13
C ALA A 128 4.74 -4.93 2.55
N ALA A 129 5.93 -5.28 3.03
CA ALA A 129 7.20 -4.85 2.45
C ALA A 129 8.10 -6.06 2.24
N VAL A 130 8.80 -6.13 1.11
CA VAL A 130 9.78 -7.17 0.81
C VAL A 130 11.10 -6.57 0.35
N CYS A 131 12.20 -7.10 0.87
CA CYS A 131 13.54 -6.77 0.39
C CYS A 131 14.47 -7.98 0.53
N GLY A 132 15.65 -7.89 -0.07
CA GLY A 132 16.65 -8.93 0.09
C GLY A 132 17.91 -8.67 -0.70
N THR A 133 18.95 -9.42 -0.34
CA THR A 133 20.25 -9.42 -1.00
C THR A 133 20.78 -10.85 -1.09
N GLY A 134 21.20 -11.27 -2.28
CA GLY A 134 21.71 -12.63 -2.50
C GLY A 134 20.68 -13.71 -2.15
N GLU A 135 21.02 -14.57 -1.18
CA GLU A 135 20.17 -15.65 -0.69
C GLU A 135 19.40 -15.32 0.59
N ARG A 136 19.34 -14.04 0.99
CA ARG A 136 18.54 -13.59 2.13
C ARG A 136 17.42 -12.68 1.69
N MET A 137 16.21 -12.97 2.16
CA MET A 137 15.01 -12.19 1.89
C MET A 137 14.29 -11.90 3.21
N GLY A 138 13.79 -10.69 3.36
CA GLY A 138 12.98 -10.26 4.50
C GLY A 138 11.62 -9.80 4.03
N ALA A 139 10.62 -9.98 4.89
CA ALA A 139 9.29 -9.44 4.70
C ALA A 139 8.71 -8.91 5.99
N ALA A 140 7.89 -7.88 5.88
CA ALA A 140 7.11 -7.33 6.97
C ALA A 140 5.65 -7.13 6.56
N PHE A 141 4.75 -7.29 7.52
CA PHE A 141 3.29 -7.23 7.35
C PHE A 141 2.71 -6.35 8.46
N LEU A 142 2.00 -5.29 8.06
CA LEU A 142 1.44 -4.31 8.97
C LEU A 142 -0.05 -4.15 8.68
N ASP A 143 -0.90 -4.35 9.69
CA ASP A 143 -2.29 -3.89 9.67
C ASP A 143 -2.38 -2.57 10.45
N LEU A 144 -2.51 -1.46 9.72
CA LEU A 144 -2.58 -0.14 10.33
C LEU A 144 -3.84 0.05 11.18
N SER A 145 -4.92 -0.71 10.96
CA SER A 145 -6.17 -0.55 11.72
C SER A 145 -6.08 -1.14 13.13
N THR A 146 -5.22 -2.15 13.34
CA THR A 146 -5.06 -2.86 14.62
C THR A 146 -3.72 -2.58 15.29
N GLY A 147 -2.71 -2.15 14.52
CA GLY A 147 -1.33 -2.06 14.98
C GLY A 147 -0.59 -3.41 14.95
N GLU A 148 -1.20 -4.48 14.41
CA GLU A 148 -0.51 -5.75 14.22
C GLU A 148 0.67 -5.55 13.27
N PHE A 149 1.88 -5.78 13.77
CA PHE A 149 3.10 -5.66 13.00
C PHE A 149 3.95 -6.92 13.14
N ARG A 150 4.17 -7.61 12.02
CA ARG A 150 4.89 -8.88 11.98
C ARG A 150 6.00 -8.82 10.94
N THR A 151 7.10 -9.51 11.20
CA THR A 151 8.22 -9.56 10.27
C THR A 151 8.89 -10.94 10.27
N THR A 152 9.53 -11.28 9.17
CA THR A 152 10.22 -12.55 8.99
C THR A 152 11.44 -12.39 8.10
N GLU A 153 12.37 -13.34 8.18
CA GLU A 153 13.55 -13.42 7.32
C GLU A 153 13.80 -14.87 6.94
N ALA A 154 14.13 -15.12 5.68
CA ALA A 154 14.51 -16.42 5.17
C ALA A 154 15.89 -16.35 4.51
N ALA A 155 16.68 -17.42 4.69
CA ALA A 155 17.99 -17.59 4.07
C ALA A 155 18.06 -18.86 3.21
N GLY A 156 18.98 -18.85 2.24
CA GLY A 156 19.29 -19.95 1.34
C GLY A 156 18.59 -19.87 -0.02
N PRO A 157 18.81 -20.85 -0.91
CA PRO A 157 18.34 -20.82 -2.31
C PRO A 157 16.81 -20.69 -2.46
N ASN A 158 16.04 -21.10 -1.45
CA ASN A 158 14.59 -21.06 -1.43
C ASN A 158 14.01 -19.89 -0.61
N ALA A 159 14.83 -18.94 -0.16
CA ALA A 159 14.39 -17.82 0.67
C ALA A 159 13.22 -17.06 0.03
N TRP A 160 13.32 -16.76 -1.26
CA TRP A 160 12.25 -16.07 -1.99
C TRP A 160 10.93 -16.85 -2.01
N ASN A 161 10.97 -18.16 -2.25
CA ASN A 161 9.76 -18.98 -2.31
C ASN A 161 9.03 -19.01 -0.96
N ARG A 162 9.77 -18.97 0.15
CA ARG A 162 9.20 -18.90 1.51
C ARG A 162 8.54 -17.54 1.76
N ILE A 163 9.26 -16.45 1.51
CA ILE A 163 8.71 -15.08 1.63
C ILE A 163 7.49 -14.89 0.73
N ARG A 164 7.49 -15.44 -0.48
CA ARG A 164 6.32 -15.39 -1.36
C ARG A 164 5.12 -16.12 -0.74
N ALA A 165 5.33 -17.31 -0.17
CA ALA A 165 4.26 -18.05 0.50
C ALA A 165 3.68 -17.26 1.69
N ASP A 166 4.53 -16.56 2.45
CA ASP A 166 4.06 -15.66 3.52
C ASP A 166 3.24 -14.49 2.95
N VAL A 167 3.72 -13.84 1.88
CA VAL A 167 2.96 -12.77 1.21
C VAL A 167 1.60 -13.28 0.72
N GLU A 168 1.53 -14.48 0.16
CA GLU A 168 0.28 -15.11 -0.26
C GLU A 168 -0.65 -15.41 0.93
N SER A 169 -0.10 -15.92 2.04
CA SER A 169 -0.85 -16.24 3.26
C SER A 169 -1.43 -15.00 3.94
N TYR A 170 -0.68 -13.91 4.01
CA TYR A 170 -1.16 -12.64 4.56
C TYR A 170 -2.12 -11.91 3.61
N GLY A 171 -1.99 -12.12 2.29
CA GLY A 171 -2.85 -11.48 1.29
C GLY A 171 -2.85 -9.94 1.38
N PRO A 172 -1.68 -9.27 1.39
CA PRO A 172 -1.63 -7.82 1.54
C PRO A 172 -2.26 -7.11 0.34
N ARG A 173 -2.91 -5.97 0.56
CA ARG A 173 -3.48 -5.15 -0.52
C ARG A 173 -2.42 -4.35 -1.27
N GLU A 174 -1.31 -4.06 -0.61
CA GLU A 174 -0.20 -3.30 -1.17
C GLU A 174 1.14 -3.91 -0.75
N LEU A 175 2.05 -4.07 -1.71
CA LEU A 175 3.40 -4.59 -1.50
C LEU A 175 4.45 -3.52 -1.86
N LEU A 176 5.25 -3.17 -0.87
CA LEU A 176 6.40 -2.28 -0.98
C LEU A 176 7.66 -3.08 -1.33
N PHE A 177 8.52 -2.52 -2.18
CA PHE A 177 9.81 -3.13 -2.53
C PHE A 177 10.82 -2.07 -3.00
N PRO A 178 12.14 -2.35 -2.92
CA PRO A 178 13.17 -1.48 -3.47
C PRO A 178 12.98 -1.26 -4.97
N ALA A 179 13.13 -0.01 -5.42
CA ALA A 179 12.98 0.37 -6.82
C ALA A 179 13.88 -0.43 -7.77
N SER A 180 15.08 -0.79 -7.30
CA SER A 180 16.01 -1.69 -8.01
C SER A 180 15.41 -3.07 -8.33
N LEU A 181 14.44 -3.57 -7.55
CA LEU A 181 13.77 -4.86 -7.75
C LEU A 181 12.53 -4.80 -8.65
N THR A 182 12.22 -3.64 -9.25
CA THR A 182 10.96 -3.43 -9.99
C THR A 182 10.72 -4.48 -11.08
N GLN A 183 11.72 -4.80 -11.88
CA GLN A 183 11.53 -5.74 -12.99
C GLN A 183 11.26 -7.16 -12.47
N LEU A 184 12.03 -7.59 -11.47
CA LEU A 184 11.89 -8.88 -10.83
C LEU A 184 10.48 -9.05 -10.23
N ILE A 185 10.02 -8.07 -9.45
CA ILE A 185 8.70 -8.10 -8.82
C ILE A 185 7.59 -8.09 -9.89
N LYS A 186 7.74 -7.30 -10.96
CA LYS A 186 6.77 -7.31 -12.07
C LYS A 186 6.68 -8.66 -12.74
N ASP A 187 7.79 -9.34 -12.98
CA ASP A 187 7.80 -10.65 -13.62
C ASP A 187 7.18 -11.73 -12.71
N LEU A 188 7.41 -11.62 -11.40
CA LEU A 188 6.91 -12.56 -10.40
C LEU A 188 5.41 -12.40 -10.12
N PHE A 189 4.89 -11.17 -10.17
CA PHE A 189 3.48 -10.86 -9.99
C PHE A 189 2.77 -10.51 -11.31
N ALA A 190 3.35 -10.87 -12.47
CA ALA A 190 2.87 -10.50 -13.80
C ALA A 190 1.41 -10.92 -14.09
N SER A 191 0.91 -11.91 -13.36
CA SER A 191 -0.47 -12.38 -13.45
C SER A 191 -1.49 -11.52 -12.68
N THR A 192 -1.03 -10.64 -11.80
CA THR A 192 -1.87 -9.80 -10.95
C THR A 192 -2.15 -8.48 -11.68
N LYS A 193 -3.41 -8.06 -11.75
CA LYS A 193 -3.79 -6.72 -12.25
C LYS A 193 -3.47 -5.63 -11.21
N ALA A 194 -2.26 -5.62 -10.68
CA ALA A 194 -1.84 -4.64 -9.68
C ALA A 194 -1.38 -3.34 -10.35
N HIS A 195 -1.79 -2.21 -9.81
CA HIS A 195 -1.29 -0.91 -10.26
C HIS A 195 0.13 -0.72 -9.73
N THR A 196 1.09 -0.59 -10.65
CA THR A 196 2.48 -0.27 -10.33
C THR A 196 2.69 1.23 -10.52
N THR A 197 2.89 1.98 -9.45
CA THR A 197 3.32 3.38 -9.59
C THR A 197 4.20 3.78 -8.42
N ARG A 198 5.18 4.67 -8.63
CA ARG A 198 5.93 5.27 -7.52
C ARG A 198 5.06 6.31 -6.83
N LEU A 199 5.01 6.26 -5.51
CA LEU A 199 4.58 7.39 -4.70
C LEU A 199 5.87 8.11 -4.29
N PRO A 200 6.08 9.39 -4.58
CA PRO A 200 7.12 10.12 -3.90
C PRO A 200 6.66 10.32 -2.46
N LEU A 201 7.52 9.88 -1.54
CA LEU A 201 7.37 10.07 -0.11
C LEU A 201 8.03 11.40 0.26
N GLN A 202 7.46 12.14 1.21
CA GLN A 202 7.98 13.43 1.63
C GLN A 202 9.37 13.24 2.23
N GLN A 203 10.36 13.99 1.72
CA GLN A 203 11.70 13.98 2.28
C GLN A 203 11.72 14.75 3.60
N GLU A 204 11.76 14.06 4.74
CA GLU A 204 12.14 14.66 6.03
C GLU A 204 13.59 14.26 6.39
N HIS A 205 14.58 15.00 5.90
CA HIS A 205 15.61 15.67 6.72
C HIS A 205 16.75 16.28 5.88
N SER A 206 17.12 17.47 6.33
CA SER A 206 18.37 18.19 6.15
C SER A 206 19.58 17.44 6.73
N THR A 207 20.66 17.26 5.96
CA THR A 207 22.00 17.84 6.19
C THR A 207 23.00 17.32 5.15
N ASP A 208 23.78 18.27 4.64
CA ASP A 208 25.15 18.23 4.09
C ASP A 208 25.68 16.97 3.38
N ASP A 209 26.14 17.24 2.14
CA ASP A 209 26.81 16.32 1.23
C ASP A 209 28.06 15.66 1.82
N GLY A 210 28.11 14.34 1.70
CA GLY A 210 29.29 13.51 1.90
C GLY A 210 29.20 12.27 1.04
N LEU A 211 29.67 12.38 -0.21
CA LEU A 211 29.71 11.31 -1.21
C LEU A 211 30.35 10.03 -0.66
N LEU A 212 29.54 8.98 -0.48
CA LEU A 212 29.99 7.59 -0.49
C LEU A 212 29.19 6.82 -1.53
N GLN A 213 29.90 6.39 -2.55
CA GLN A 213 29.40 5.63 -3.69
C GLN A 213 29.24 4.16 -3.25
N GLU A 214 28.10 3.82 -2.66
CA GLU A 214 27.78 2.43 -2.31
C GLU A 214 27.22 1.67 -3.52
N ALA A 215 27.77 0.46 -3.71
CA ALA A 215 27.50 -0.39 -4.85
C ALA A 215 26.05 -0.89 -4.86
N ALA A 216 25.37 -0.73 -5.99
CA ALA A 216 24.02 -1.25 -6.22
C ALA A 216 23.93 -2.76 -5.89
N PRO A 217 22.85 -3.21 -5.23
CA PRO A 217 22.66 -4.63 -4.91
C PRO A 217 22.63 -5.45 -6.20
N ARG A 218 23.50 -6.46 -6.27
CA ARG A 218 23.55 -7.40 -7.40
C ARG A 218 22.31 -8.30 -7.37
N PRO A 219 21.64 -8.53 -8.51
CA PRO A 219 20.52 -9.46 -8.58
C PRO A 219 20.95 -10.88 -8.18
N PRO A 220 20.07 -11.68 -7.56
CA PRO A 220 20.38 -13.06 -7.20
C PRO A 220 20.67 -13.90 -8.47
N PRO A 221 21.64 -14.82 -8.42
CA PRO A 221 21.93 -15.70 -9.55
C PRO A 221 20.78 -16.70 -9.78
N SER A 222 20.29 -16.74 -11.03
CA SER A 222 19.39 -17.72 -11.63
C SER A 222 17.98 -17.89 -11.03
N ALA A 223 17.08 -16.96 -11.37
CA ALA A 223 15.69 -17.34 -11.65
C ALA A 223 15.64 -17.91 -13.08
N THR A 224 15.95 -19.19 -13.23
CA THR A 224 15.80 -19.89 -14.51
C THR A 224 14.33 -19.91 -14.90
N SER A 225 14.04 -19.31 -16.04
CA SER A 225 12.74 -19.32 -16.69
C SER A 225 12.36 -20.74 -17.14
N SER A 226 11.39 -21.36 -16.46
CA SER A 226 10.46 -22.31 -17.10
C SER A 226 9.41 -22.73 -16.09
N THR A 227 8.20 -22.18 -16.23
CA THR A 227 6.94 -22.94 -16.37
C THR A 227 5.84 -21.89 -16.56
N LYS A 228 5.22 -21.87 -17.74
CA LYS A 228 3.95 -21.15 -17.95
C LYS A 228 2.87 -21.91 -17.16
N SER A 229 2.57 -21.48 -15.94
CA SER A 229 1.37 -21.92 -15.23
C SER A 229 0.19 -21.07 -15.71
N ALA A 230 -0.59 -21.68 -16.60
CA ALA A 230 -1.90 -21.20 -16.99
C ALA A 230 -2.88 -21.41 -15.82
N GLY A 231 -3.17 -20.33 -15.10
CA GLY A 231 -4.23 -20.27 -14.10
C GLY A 231 -4.30 -18.84 -13.58
N GLY A 232 -5.36 -18.10 -13.88
CA GLY A 232 -5.50 -16.72 -13.42
C GLY A 232 -5.45 -16.63 -11.89
N TRP A 233 -4.56 -15.79 -11.38
CA TRP A 233 -4.22 -15.65 -9.97
C TRP A 233 -5.06 -14.50 -9.41
N THR A 234 -5.73 -14.70 -8.28
CA THR A 234 -6.44 -13.64 -7.55
C THR A 234 -5.81 -13.46 -6.18
N THR A 235 -4.53 -13.08 -6.20
CA THR A 235 -3.87 -12.51 -5.02
C THR A 235 -4.67 -11.28 -4.57
N GLY A 236 -4.92 -11.13 -3.26
CA GLY A 236 -5.47 -9.90 -2.67
C GLY A 236 -4.58 -8.66 -2.90
N LEU A 237 -3.39 -8.87 -3.45
CA LEU A 237 -2.45 -7.87 -3.90
C LEU A 237 -3.02 -7.06 -5.07
N ILE A 238 -3.34 -5.80 -4.79
CA ILE A 238 -3.93 -4.89 -5.77
C ILE A 238 -3.00 -3.72 -6.12
N ALA A 239 -1.95 -3.49 -5.33
CA ALA A 239 -0.95 -2.44 -5.60
C ALA A 239 0.48 -2.91 -5.36
N LEU A 240 1.36 -2.52 -6.28
CA LEU A 240 2.80 -2.75 -6.23
C LEU A 240 3.52 -1.39 -6.15
N THR A 241 4.27 -1.19 -5.07
CA THR A 241 4.80 0.13 -4.70
C THR A 241 6.33 0.09 -4.63
N PRO A 242 7.03 0.43 -5.73
CA PRO A 242 8.46 0.66 -5.67
C PRO A 242 8.76 1.89 -4.82
N LEU A 243 9.63 1.72 -3.82
CA LEU A 243 10.19 2.79 -3.01
C LEU A 243 11.65 3.01 -3.39
N ASP A 244 12.15 4.23 -3.26
CA ASP A 244 13.55 4.52 -3.54
C ASP A 244 14.48 3.69 -2.64
N ASP A 245 15.61 3.23 -3.19
CA ASP A 245 16.47 2.26 -2.52
C ASP A 245 17.05 2.78 -1.19
N TRP A 246 17.17 4.10 -1.02
CA TRP A 246 17.64 4.73 0.23
C TRP A 246 16.69 4.51 1.41
N VAL A 247 15.41 4.24 1.17
CA VAL A 247 14.44 3.93 2.23
C VAL A 247 14.78 2.60 2.93
N TRP A 248 15.54 1.74 2.26
CA TRP A 248 15.83 0.37 2.71
C TRP A 248 17.19 0.25 3.39
N GLN A 249 17.76 1.36 3.87
CA GLN A 249 19.05 1.36 4.54
C GLN A 249 18.95 0.72 5.93
N PRO A 250 19.77 -0.31 6.24
CA PRO A 250 19.62 -1.07 7.49
C PRO A 250 19.66 -0.23 8.76
N THR A 251 20.58 0.73 8.83
CA THR A 251 20.80 1.60 9.99
C THR A 251 19.63 2.58 10.20
N GLU A 252 19.12 3.16 9.12
CA GLU A 252 17.96 4.05 9.15
C GLU A 252 16.70 3.29 9.54
N CYS A 253 16.47 2.11 8.94
CA CYS A 253 15.34 1.24 9.29
C CYS A 253 15.37 0.84 10.78
N ALA A 254 16.53 0.43 11.29
CA ALA A 254 16.69 0.09 12.71
C ALA A 254 16.41 1.29 13.62
N SER A 255 16.97 2.47 13.28
CA SER A 255 16.78 3.71 14.04
C SER A 255 15.32 4.14 14.06
N LEU A 256 14.62 4.02 12.92
CA LEU A 256 13.20 4.32 12.80
C LEU A 256 12.34 3.42 13.69
N LEU A 257 12.62 2.12 13.71
CA LEU A 257 11.91 1.15 14.55
C LEU A 257 12.18 1.40 16.04
N CYS A 258 13.45 1.59 16.43
CA CYS A 258 13.82 1.94 17.81
C CYS A 258 13.11 3.22 18.28
N ALA A 259 13.07 4.26 17.43
CA ALA A 259 12.38 5.51 17.74
C ALA A 259 10.86 5.31 17.91
N GLN A 260 10.24 4.48 17.06
CA GLN A 260 8.82 4.16 17.14
C GLN A 260 8.45 3.39 18.41
N PHE A 261 9.27 2.40 18.77
CA PHE A 261 8.99 1.55 19.94
C PHE A 261 9.55 2.12 21.26
N GLY A 262 10.28 3.23 21.21
CA GLY A 262 10.90 3.84 22.38
C GLY A 262 12.02 2.99 23.00
N THR A 263 12.72 2.18 22.19
CA THR A 263 13.80 1.30 22.63
C THR A 263 15.16 1.75 22.10
N ARG A 264 16.25 1.24 22.71
CA ARG A 264 17.63 1.51 22.26
C ARG A 264 18.16 0.46 21.29
N SER A 265 17.59 -0.74 21.31
CA SER A 265 17.94 -1.86 20.44
C SER A 265 16.68 -2.66 20.11
N LEU A 266 16.80 -3.51 19.08
CA LEU A 266 15.73 -4.42 18.66
C LEU A 266 15.90 -5.86 19.18
N GLU A 267 16.83 -6.07 20.13
CA GLU A 267 17.08 -7.39 20.75
C GLU A 267 15.82 -7.94 21.42
N GLY A 268 15.07 -7.09 22.13
CA GLY A 268 13.82 -7.47 22.80
C GLY A 268 12.69 -7.92 21.87
N TYR A 269 12.80 -7.64 20.57
CA TYR A 269 11.85 -8.05 19.53
C TYR A 269 12.34 -9.27 18.73
N ASN A 270 13.44 -9.89 19.15
CA ASN A 270 14.15 -10.92 18.41
C ASN A 270 14.50 -10.46 16.98
N LEU A 271 15.05 -9.25 16.81
CA LEU A 271 15.49 -8.76 15.49
C LEU A 271 17.00 -8.60 15.37
N ASP A 272 17.75 -9.00 16.41
CA ASP A 272 19.21 -8.96 16.36
C ASP A 272 19.77 -9.89 15.27
N GLY A 273 20.71 -9.38 14.49
CA GLY A 273 21.28 -10.09 13.33
C GLY A 273 20.33 -10.35 12.15
N ARG A 274 19.05 -9.95 12.22
CA ARG A 274 18.02 -10.20 11.20
C ARG A 274 17.83 -8.98 10.28
N THR A 275 18.89 -8.66 9.56
CA THR A 275 19.02 -7.42 8.79
C THR A 275 17.92 -7.24 7.75
N GLU A 276 17.50 -8.28 7.04
CA GLU A 276 16.47 -8.14 6.00
C GLU A 276 15.06 -8.00 6.60
N ALA A 277 14.78 -8.66 7.73
CA ALA A 277 13.54 -8.40 8.48
C ALA A 277 13.47 -6.94 8.97
N VAL A 278 14.56 -6.43 9.56
CA VAL A 278 14.65 -5.03 10.04
C VAL A 278 14.46 -4.05 8.88
N ARG A 279 15.09 -4.28 7.73
CA ARG A 279 14.94 -3.44 6.54
C ARG A 279 13.50 -3.40 6.04
N ALA A 280 12.86 -4.58 5.90
CA ALA A 280 11.49 -4.67 5.46
C ALA A 280 10.52 -3.98 6.42
N ALA A 281 10.68 -4.20 7.73
CA ALA A 281 9.88 -3.56 8.76
C ALA A 281 10.07 -2.04 8.76
N GLY A 282 11.31 -1.55 8.74
CA GLY A 282 11.60 -0.12 8.70
C GLY A 282 10.98 0.57 7.48
N ALA A 283 11.10 -0.02 6.28
CA ALA A 283 10.49 0.53 5.07
C ALA A 283 8.95 0.54 5.14
N CYS A 284 8.34 -0.51 5.71
CA CYS A 284 6.90 -0.59 5.94
C CYS A 284 6.41 0.53 6.86
N LEU A 285 7.10 0.73 7.99
CA LEU A 285 6.78 1.78 8.95
C LEU A 285 7.02 3.19 8.38
N TYR A 286 8.10 3.38 7.61
CA TYR A 286 8.40 4.63 6.92
C TYR A 286 7.24 5.04 6.00
N TYR A 287 6.76 4.10 5.17
CA TYR A 287 5.63 4.33 4.27
C TYR A 287 4.33 4.62 5.02
N ALA A 288 4.06 3.88 6.10
CA ALA A 288 2.88 4.10 6.94
C ALA A 288 2.91 5.51 7.58
N ARG A 289 4.07 5.97 8.05
CA ARG A 289 4.26 7.33 8.58
C ARG A 289 4.03 8.41 7.54
N ASP A 290 4.58 8.24 6.34
CA ASP A 290 4.43 9.24 5.27
C ASP A 290 2.96 9.38 4.81
N THR A 291 2.28 8.25 4.63
CA THR A 291 0.89 8.23 4.13
C THR A 291 -0.15 8.66 5.17
N GLN A 292 0.06 8.31 6.45
CA GLN A 292 -0.92 8.58 7.52
C GLN A 292 -0.55 9.76 8.44
N ARG A 293 0.69 10.25 8.40
CA ARG A 293 1.30 11.32 9.22
C ARG A 293 1.19 11.14 10.75
N THR A 294 -0.04 11.05 11.28
CA THR A 294 -0.34 11.05 12.73
C THR A 294 -0.90 9.71 13.24
N ALA A 295 -1.33 8.81 12.35
CA ALA A 295 -2.09 7.61 12.72
C ALA A 295 -1.23 6.33 12.86
N VAL A 296 0.01 6.43 13.33
CA VAL A 296 0.89 5.26 13.57
C VAL A 296 1.29 5.08 15.04
N ALA A 297 0.84 5.95 15.95
CA ALA A 297 1.27 5.94 17.35
C ALA A 297 0.87 4.65 18.10
N HIS A 298 -0.18 3.95 17.65
CA HIS A 298 -0.65 2.69 18.23
C HIS A 298 0.15 1.46 17.77
N ILE A 299 1.08 1.62 16.82
CA ILE A 299 2.01 0.55 16.43
C ILE A 299 3.14 0.52 17.46
N THR A 300 2.94 -0.21 18.54
CA THR A 300 3.82 -0.20 19.72
C THR A 300 4.75 -1.41 19.81
N ASP A 301 4.53 -2.43 19.00
CA ASP A 301 5.24 -3.71 19.08
C ASP A 301 5.46 -4.28 17.67
N ILE A 302 6.42 -5.20 17.55
CA ILE A 302 6.68 -5.97 16.35
C ILE A 302 7.03 -7.41 16.71
N THR A 303 6.38 -8.37 16.05
CA THR A 303 6.63 -9.80 16.29
C THR A 303 7.41 -10.40 15.14
N TYR A 304 8.59 -10.93 15.42
CA TYR A 304 9.27 -11.82 14.49
C TYR A 304 8.62 -13.21 14.51
N PHE A 305 8.41 -13.82 13.34
CA PHE A 305 7.91 -15.19 13.21
C PHE A 305 8.74 -16.00 12.22
N GLU A 306 8.81 -17.31 12.47
CA GLU A 306 9.45 -18.29 11.60
C GLU A 306 8.42 -19.14 10.86
N ALA A 307 8.81 -19.71 9.72
CA ALA A 307 7.92 -20.56 8.92
C ALA A 307 7.46 -21.84 9.67
N GLN A 308 8.14 -22.22 10.76
CA GLN A 308 7.78 -23.37 11.59
C GLN A 308 6.73 -23.06 12.67
N ASP A 309 6.38 -21.79 12.87
CA ASP A 309 5.42 -21.37 13.90
C ASP A 309 3.95 -21.64 13.49
N SER A 310 3.71 -21.98 12.22
CA SER A 310 2.37 -22.30 11.71
C SER A 310 2.45 -23.21 10.48
N LEU A 311 1.39 -23.96 10.21
CA LEU A 311 1.28 -24.73 8.98
C LEU A 311 1.22 -23.78 7.78
N VAL A 312 2.22 -23.86 6.89
CA VAL A 312 2.23 -23.11 5.64
C VAL A 312 1.17 -23.67 4.70
N LEU A 313 0.13 -22.91 4.45
CA LEU A 313 -0.92 -23.22 3.48
C LEU A 313 -0.73 -22.36 2.24
N ASP A 314 -0.40 -22.99 1.11
CA ASP A 314 -0.33 -22.29 -0.17
C ASP A 314 -1.75 -21.89 -0.65
N HIS A 315 -1.83 -20.92 -1.55
CA HIS A 315 -3.12 -20.43 -2.07
C HIS A 315 -3.97 -21.53 -2.72
N THR A 316 -3.36 -22.50 -3.41
CA THR A 316 -4.08 -23.63 -4.02
C THR A 316 -4.71 -24.50 -2.94
N THR A 317 -3.98 -24.78 -1.87
CA THR A 317 -4.48 -25.51 -0.70
C THR A 317 -5.62 -24.75 -0.02
N VAL A 318 -5.45 -23.45 0.27
CA VAL A 318 -6.51 -22.61 0.86
C VAL A 318 -7.78 -22.61 0.01
N ARG A 319 -7.62 -22.51 -1.31
CA ARG A 319 -8.73 -22.52 -2.28
C ARG A 319 -9.40 -23.89 -2.39
N ASN A 320 -8.62 -24.97 -2.49
CA ASN A 320 -9.15 -26.33 -2.63
C ASN A 320 -9.89 -26.80 -1.38
N LEU A 321 -9.43 -26.36 -0.21
CA LEU A 321 -10.10 -26.61 1.07
C LEU A 321 -11.27 -25.65 1.34
N GLU A 322 -11.52 -24.68 0.45
CA GLU A 322 -12.56 -23.67 0.59
C GLU A 322 -12.55 -23.02 1.99
N LEU A 323 -11.35 -22.69 2.50
CA LEU A 323 -11.21 -22.24 3.89
C LEU A 323 -11.95 -20.94 4.13
N THR A 324 -11.87 -20.00 3.18
CA THR A 324 -12.45 -18.66 3.30
C THR A 324 -13.61 -18.42 2.33
N GLU A 325 -13.53 -18.96 1.12
CA GLU A 325 -14.51 -18.78 0.04
C GLU A 325 -14.82 -20.11 -0.66
N ALA A 326 -16.07 -20.31 -1.04
CA ALA A 326 -16.52 -21.49 -1.79
C ALA A 326 -16.26 -21.31 -3.29
N GLN A 327 -15.84 -22.37 -4.00
CA GLN A 327 -15.50 -22.28 -5.43
C GLN A 327 -16.71 -22.39 -6.36
N THR A 328 -17.77 -23.04 -5.90
CA THR A 328 -18.90 -23.46 -6.76
C THR A 328 -20.18 -22.68 -6.52
N SER A 329 -20.25 -21.90 -5.45
CA SER A 329 -21.47 -21.20 -5.04
C SER A 329 -21.18 -19.72 -4.80
N ALA A 330 -22.01 -18.84 -5.36
CA ALA A 330 -21.98 -17.40 -5.05
C ALA A 330 -22.31 -17.10 -3.57
N ASN A 331 -22.64 -18.14 -2.79
CA ASN A 331 -22.98 -18.05 -1.39
C ASN A 331 -21.77 -18.39 -0.50
N ARG A 332 -21.23 -17.38 0.20
CA ARG A 332 -20.14 -17.52 1.20
C ARG A 332 -20.47 -18.50 2.34
N ALA A 333 -21.73 -18.91 2.49
CA ALA A 333 -22.18 -19.84 3.53
C ALA A 333 -21.62 -21.27 3.42
N HIS A 334 -20.96 -21.64 2.32
CA HIS A 334 -20.44 -23.00 2.10
C HIS A 334 -18.93 -23.17 2.33
N SER A 335 -18.18 -22.10 2.64
CA SER A 335 -16.78 -22.21 3.05
C SER A 335 -16.65 -22.67 4.51
N LEU A 336 -15.50 -23.22 4.91
CA LEU A 336 -15.26 -23.59 6.31
C LEU A 336 -15.48 -22.38 7.23
N PHE A 337 -14.92 -21.23 6.85
CA PHE A 337 -15.13 -19.96 7.55
C PHE A 337 -16.61 -19.60 7.65
N GLY A 338 -17.39 -19.72 6.57
CA GLY A 338 -18.82 -19.44 6.56
C GLY A 338 -19.63 -20.31 7.53
N VAL A 339 -19.21 -21.57 7.71
CA VAL A 339 -19.87 -22.53 8.61
C VAL A 339 -19.51 -22.28 10.07
N ILE A 340 -18.23 -22.06 10.40
CA ILE A 340 -17.78 -21.97 11.79
C ILE A 340 -17.86 -20.56 12.38
N ASN A 341 -17.94 -19.52 11.54
CA ASN A 341 -17.95 -18.14 11.99
C ASN A 341 -19.30 -17.77 12.63
N THR A 342 -19.37 -17.93 13.93
CA THR A 342 -20.47 -17.49 14.80
C THR A 342 -20.10 -16.25 15.62
N THR A 343 -19.04 -15.55 15.23
CA THR A 343 -18.55 -14.38 15.96
C THR A 343 -19.54 -13.21 15.87
N VAL A 344 -19.66 -12.44 16.96
CA VAL A 344 -20.62 -11.33 17.07
C VAL A 344 -19.97 -9.96 16.84
N THR A 345 -18.65 -9.91 16.59
CA THR A 345 -17.89 -8.69 16.32
C THR A 345 -17.02 -8.84 15.08
N GLY A 346 -16.81 -7.74 14.35
CA GLY A 346 -15.91 -7.73 13.19
C GLY A 346 -14.47 -8.12 13.54
N MET A 347 -13.99 -7.74 14.73
CA MET A 347 -12.66 -8.13 15.22
C MET A 347 -12.56 -9.64 15.50
N GLY A 348 -13.61 -10.25 16.09
CA GLY A 348 -13.66 -11.70 16.25
C GLY A 348 -13.69 -12.42 14.90
N THR A 349 -14.44 -11.89 13.93
CA THR A 349 -14.48 -12.39 12.55
C THR A 349 -13.10 -12.36 11.91
N ARG A 350 -12.35 -11.26 12.06
CA ARG A 350 -10.96 -11.11 11.59
C ARG A 350 -10.03 -12.13 12.26
N LEU A 351 -10.07 -12.24 13.58
CA LEU A 351 -9.20 -13.14 14.34
C LEU A 351 -9.39 -14.61 13.95
N LEU A 352 -10.65 -15.05 13.84
CA LEU A 352 -11.00 -16.40 13.42
C LEU A 352 -10.48 -16.70 12.00
N ARG A 353 -10.58 -15.73 11.08
CA ARG A 353 -10.04 -15.86 9.72
C ARG A 353 -8.52 -16.03 9.77
N THR A 354 -7.83 -15.24 10.59
CA THR A 354 -6.37 -15.35 10.75
C THR A 354 -5.97 -16.72 11.28
N TRP A 355 -6.66 -17.26 12.28
CA TRP A 355 -6.39 -18.61 12.82
C TRP A 355 -6.60 -19.71 11.77
N LEU A 356 -7.62 -19.58 10.93
CA LEU A 356 -7.87 -20.56 9.85
C LEU A 356 -6.78 -20.52 8.77
N LEU A 357 -6.25 -19.35 8.45
CA LEU A 357 -5.20 -19.18 7.44
C LEU A 357 -3.80 -19.46 7.96
N ARG A 358 -3.62 -19.45 9.30
CA ARG A 358 -2.33 -19.68 9.97
C ARG A 358 -2.53 -20.54 11.22
N PRO A 359 -2.87 -21.84 11.07
CA PRO A 359 -3.06 -22.71 12.22
C PRO A 359 -1.71 -23.03 12.87
N SER A 360 -1.68 -22.94 14.20
CA SER A 360 -0.52 -23.20 15.08
C SER A 360 -0.17 -24.67 15.19
#